data_AF-A0A7J5UJU2-F1
#
_entry.id   AF-A0A7J5UJU2-F1
#
_cell.length_a   1.000
_cell.length_b   1.000
_cell.length_c   1.000
_cell.angle_alpha   90.00
_cell.angle_beta   90.00
_cell.angle_gamma   90.00
#
_symmetry.space_group_name_H-M   'P 1'
#
loop_
_entity.id
_entity.type
_entity.pdbx_description
1 polymer ?
#
loop_
_entity_poly.entity_id
_entity_poly.type
_entity_poly.pdbx_seq_one_letter_code
_entity_poly.pdbx_strand_id
1 'polypeptide(L)' 'MALSEADRRRLAAGELASEVDALHQGDAPPVTPSAEPEQGTGENDARLLRDVPPHWGRR' A
#
# COMPACT_ATOMS: atom_id res chain seq x y z
N MET A 1 -17.12 1.34 -5.84
CA MET A 1 -15.95 2.12 -6.30
C MET A 1 -16.18 2.47 -7.77
N ALA A 2 -15.73 3.65 -8.22
CA ALA A 2 -15.90 4.09 -9.60
C ALA A 2 -14.52 4.32 -10.24
N LEU A 3 -14.33 3.83 -11.47
CA LEU A 3 -13.10 4.00 -12.24
C LEU A 3 -12.80 5.48 -12.53
N SER A 4 -11.52 5.84 -12.52
CA SER A 4 -11.08 7.17 -12.94
C SER A 4 -11.38 7.39 -14.44
N GLU A 5 -11.48 8.64 -14.87
CA GLU A 5 -11.75 8.93 -16.27
C GLU A 5 -10.59 8.52 -17.20
N ALA A 6 -9.36 8.57 -16.71
CA ALA A 6 -8.20 8.11 -17.45
C ALA A 6 -8.28 6.60 -17.71
N ASP A 7 -8.66 5.82 -16.69
CA ASP A 7 -8.76 4.38 -16.83
C ASP A 7 -9.91 3.96 -17.74
N ARG A 8 -11.05 4.66 -17.65
CA ARG A 8 -12.17 4.45 -18.59
C ARG A 8 -11.75 4.64 -20.04
N ARG A 9 -10.92 5.66 -20.33
CA ARG A 9 -10.41 5.92 -21.69
C ARG A 9 -9.45 4.83 -22.14
N ARG A 10 -8.57 4.35 -21.26
CA ARG A 10 -7.60 3.29 -21.57
C ARG A 10 -8.28 1.94 -21.80
N LEU A 11 -9.32 1.64 -21.03
CA LEU A 11 -10.22 0.50 -21.29
C LEU A 11 -10.91 0.60 -22.65
N ALA A 12 -11.49 1.75 -22.98
CA ALA A 12 -12.13 1.96 -24.27
C ALA A 12 -11.14 1.89 -25.45
N ALA A 13 -9.88 2.26 -25.22
CA ALA A 13 -8.80 2.16 -26.19
C ALA A 13 -8.20 0.74 -26.30
N GLY A 14 -8.59 -0.20 -25.44
CA GLY A 14 -8.05 -1.56 -25.40
C GLY A 14 -6.65 -1.66 -24.81
N GLU A 15 -6.16 -0.62 -24.14
CA GLU A 15 -4.86 -0.62 -23.45
C GLU A 15 -4.89 -1.40 -22.12
N LEU A 16 -6.08 -1.62 -21.58
CA LEU A 16 -6.34 -2.36 -20.35
C LEU A 16 -7.24 -3.55 -20.68
N ALA A 17 -6.89 -4.72 -20.15
CA ALA A 17 -7.63 -5.95 -20.41
C ALA A 17 -8.95 -6.02 -19.63
N SER A 18 -9.06 -5.34 -18.48
CA SER A 18 -10.27 -5.34 -17.66
C SER A 18 -10.39 -4.12 -16.73
N GLU A 19 -11.62 -3.88 -16.24
CA GLU A 19 -11.89 -2.90 -15.16
C GLU A 19 -11.15 -3.23 -13.87
N VAL A 20 -10.87 -4.50 -13.63
CA VAL A 20 -10.10 -4.97 -12.48
C VAL A 20 -8.64 -4.53 -12.60
N ASP A 21 -8.04 -4.67 -13.79
CA ASP A 21 -6.66 -4.22 -14.02
C ASP A 21 -6.49 -2.71 -13.88
N ALA A 22 -7.52 -1.94 -14.24
CA ALA A 22 -7.57 -0.50 -14.01
C ALA A 22 -7.56 -0.15 -12.51
N LEU A 23 -8.33 -0.89 -11.71
CA LEU A 23 -8.45 -0.66 -10.27
C LEU A 23 -7.19 -1.05 -9.50
N HIS A 24 -6.45 -2.05 -9.97
CA HIS A 24 -5.26 -2.59 -9.30
C HIS A 24 -3.94 -2.03 -9.87
N GLN A 25 -4.00 -1.01 -10.72
CA GLN A 25 -2.81 -0.47 -11.35
C GLN A 25 -1.95 0.28 -10.33
N GLY A 26 -0.81 -0.31 -9.96
CA GLY A 26 0.11 0.24 -8.96
C GLY A 26 -0.04 -0.36 -7.56
N ASP A 27 -0.90 -1.37 -7.38
CA ASP A 27 -0.86 -2.18 -6.17
C ASP A 27 0.51 -2.84 -6.05
N ALA A 28 1.07 -2.78 -4.84
CA ALA A 28 2.31 -3.48 -4.54
C ALA A 28 2.11 -4.98 -4.83
N PRO A 29 3.09 -5.65 -5.47
CA PRO A 29 3.01 -7.09 -5.65
C PRO A 29 2.84 -7.78 -4.29
N PRO A 30 2.24 -8.97 -4.25
CA PRO A 30 2.13 -9.74 -3.02
C PRO A 30 3.51 -9.84 -2.38
N VAL A 31 3.65 -9.27 -1.19
CA VAL A 31 4.92 -9.32 -0.46
C VAL A 31 5.11 -10.77 -0.03
N THR A 32 6.07 -11.46 -0.65
CA THR A 32 6.56 -12.73 -0.13
C THR A 32 7.33 -12.42 1.15
N PRO A 33 6.90 -12.92 2.32
CA PRO A 33 7.65 -12.71 3.55
C PRO A 33 9.05 -13.28 3.36
N SER A 34 10.07 -12.44 3.56
CA SER A 34 11.46 -12.90 3.55
C SER A 34 11.63 -13.95 4.66
N ALA A 35 12.37 -15.03 4.37
CA ALA A 35 12.59 -16.12 5.32
C ALA A 35 13.35 -15.66 6.58
N GLU A 36 14.08 -14.56 6.47
CA GLU A 36 14.75 -13.90 7.57
C GLU A 36 14.06 -12.57 7.85
N PRO A 37 13.71 -12.27 9.12
CA PRO A 37 13.20 -10.96 9.46
C PRO A 37 14.33 -9.94 9.25
N GLU A 38 14.25 -9.16 8.18
CA GLU A 38 15.01 -7.92 8.08
C GLU A 38 14.51 -6.99 9.18
N GLN A 39 15.20 -7.03 10.32
CA GLN A 39 15.06 -6.00 11.35
C GLN A 39 15.61 -4.72 10.74
N GLY A 40 14.72 -3.91 10.15
CA GLY A 40 15.06 -2.55 9.78
C GLY A 40 15.70 -1.83 10.96
N THR A 41 16.53 -0.83 10.71
CA THR A 41 17.42 -0.13 11.68
C THR A 41 16.73 0.51 12.90
N GLY A 42 15.43 0.30 13.10
CA GLY A 42 14.68 0.72 14.29
C GLY A 42 14.44 2.23 14.35
N GLU A 43 14.91 3.00 13.37
CA GLU A 43 14.79 4.46 13.34
C GLU A 43 13.33 4.91 13.22
N ASN A 44 12.50 4.14 12.50
CA ASN A 44 11.05 4.38 12.44
C ASN A 44 10.40 4.11 13.80
N ASP A 45 10.74 2.98 14.44
CA ASP A 45 10.21 2.59 15.74
C ASP A 45 10.61 3.59 16.83
N ALA A 46 11.84 4.12 16.79
CA ALA A 46 12.32 5.16 17.69
C ALA A 46 11.53 6.47 17.56
N ARG A 47 11.15 6.85 16.32
CA ARG A 47 10.28 8.02 16.09
C ARG A 47 8.87 7.78 16.62
N LEU A 48 8.32 6.59 16.41
CA LEU A 48 6.98 6.23 16.87
C LEU A 48 6.90 6.19 18.40
N LEU A 49 7.96 5.74 19.08
CA LEU A 49 8.05 5.73 20.55
C LEU A 49 8.20 7.14 21.16
N ARG A 50 8.77 8.10 20.42
CA ARG A 50 8.90 9.48 20.88
C ARG A 50 7.56 10.23 20.90
N ASP A 51 6.73 9.99 19.89
CA ASP A 51 5.51 10.75 19.65
C ASP A 51 4.23 9.96 20.04
N VAL A 52 4.35 9.02 21.00
CA VAL A 52 3.23 8.19 21.47
C VAL A 52 2.20 9.04 22.22
N PRO A 53 0.92 9.05 21.78
CA PRO A 53 -0.15 9.73 22.50
C PRO A 53 -0.35 9.17 23.92
N PRO A 54 -0.65 10.01 24.92
CA PRO A 54 -0.69 9.60 26.33
C PRO A 54 -1.78 8.57 26.68
N HIS A 55 -2.74 8.34 25.77
CA HIS A 55 -3.81 7.35 25.95
C HIS A 55 -3.43 5.94 25.45
N TRP A 56 -2.27 5.75 24.81
CA TRP A 56 -1.81 4.45 24.32
C TRP A 56 -1.03 3.63 25.36
N GLY A 57 -0.64 4.22 26.49
CA GLY A 57 0.32 3.64 27.44
C GLY A 57 -0.18 3.41 28.86
N ARG A 58 -1.48 3.16 29.11
CA ARG A 58 -1.97 2.80 30.45
C ARG A 58 -2.59 1.41 30.47
N ARG A 59 -1.82 0.42 30.91
CA ARG A 59 -2.30 -0.73 31.69
C ARG A 59 -1.37 -0.92 32.88
#